data_AF-A0AAE9XWZ0-F1
#
_entry.id   AF-A0AAE9XWZ0-F1
#
_cell.length_a   1.000
_cell.length_b   1.000
_cell.length_c   1.000
_cell.angle_alpha   90.00
_cell.angle_beta   90.00
_cell.angle_gamma   90.00
#
_symmetry.space_group_name_H-M   'P 1'
#
loop_
_entity.id
_entity.type
_entity.pdbx_description
1 polymer ?
#
loop_
_entity_poly.entity_id
_entity_poly.type
_entity_poly.pdbx_seq_one_letter_code
_entity_poly.pdbx_strand_id
1 'polypeptide(L)'
;MARLKVWDIIHATRRLRSLGLIGDLVAVAAAGAALLLRVALDSVLPPGFPYLTIFPAVVLTAFFFGLRPGIICAVLSGLGAWYVFIPPFFSFDLSPPTTIALAFYVLIVSVDIALIHIMHLAAARLRDDADETARLYEQQRTMFQELQHRVANNMQFVSAMLRLYAKRAGDDPAAMLTALDDARVRLDVMSRIHRHLYDPASVTRPVGEFFQDLCANLGDAAGASEVRFTVDMPPVQFDLTKLTPLSLIAVEIVTNALKHAFPDGRGTIALRMVRDGDRIVFTIADDGKGMTPAEAPGAGHSLGLKIINNLAAQIGGRISYEVGPGTTARIEFDRAG
;
A
#
# COMPACT_ATOMS: atom_id res chain seq x y z
N MET A 1 27.53 4.34 21.16
CA MET A 1 27.42 3.68 22.48
C MET A 1 26.51 4.43 23.48
N ALA A 2 26.40 5.77 23.45
CA ALA A 2 25.51 6.52 24.36
C ALA A 2 24.00 6.49 24.02
N ARG A 3 23.63 6.32 22.73
CA ARG A 3 22.22 6.29 22.28
C ARG A 3 21.40 5.09 22.79
N LEU A 4 22.04 3.95 23.04
CA LEU A 4 21.37 2.74 23.55
C LEU A 4 20.87 2.93 24.99
N LYS A 5 21.67 3.57 25.87
CA LYS A 5 21.33 3.76 27.29
C LYS A 5 20.09 4.65 27.53
N VAL A 6 19.88 5.67 26.70
CA VAL A 6 18.74 6.59 26.88
C VAL A 6 17.43 5.89 26.54
N TRP A 7 17.42 5.08 25.48
CA TRP A 7 16.24 4.30 25.09
C TRP A 7 15.91 3.22 26.12
N ASP A 8 16.91 2.57 26.72
CA ASP A 8 16.71 1.60 27.79
C ASP A 8 16.06 2.23 29.03
N ILE A 9 16.50 3.44 29.41
CA ILE A 9 15.90 4.21 30.51
C ILE A 9 14.44 4.54 30.20
N ILE A 10 14.15 5.02 28.98
CA ILE A 10 12.78 5.34 28.57
C ILE A 10 11.90 4.07 28.54
N HIS A 11 12.41 2.93 28.09
CA HIS A 11 11.67 1.66 28.11
C HIS A 11 11.42 1.15 29.54
N ALA A 12 12.41 1.24 30.43
CA ALA A 12 12.27 0.86 31.83
C ALA A 12 11.19 1.69 32.54
N THR A 13 11.12 3.00 32.28
CA THR A 13 10.07 3.87 32.85
C THR A 13 8.65 3.44 32.45
N ARG A 14 8.46 2.80 31.28
CA ARG A 14 7.14 2.33 30.83
C ARG A 14 6.68 1.12 31.64
N ARG A 15 7.58 0.16 31.87
CA ARG A 15 7.31 -1.05 32.65
C ARG A 15 7.07 -0.72 34.13
N LEU A 16 7.79 0.27 34.65
CA LEU A 16 7.59 0.74 36.02
C LEU A 16 6.26 1.49 36.19
N ARG A 17 5.84 2.26 35.18
CA ARG A 17 4.54 2.95 35.15
C ARG A 17 3.31 2.04 35.14
N SER A 18 3.42 0.81 34.63
CA SER A 18 2.29 -0.14 34.66
C SER A 18 2.09 -0.78 36.04
N LEU A 19 3.00 -0.57 36.99
CA LEU A 19 2.95 -1.12 38.33
C LEU A 19 2.29 -0.13 39.30
N GLY A 20 0.99 0.15 39.10
CA GLY A 20 0.27 1.22 39.81
C GLY A 20 0.50 1.27 41.32
N LEU A 21 0.21 0.18 42.04
CA LEU A 21 0.40 0.10 43.50
C LEU A 21 1.87 0.23 43.94
N ILE A 22 2.80 -0.30 43.15
CA ILE A 22 4.23 -0.24 43.45
C ILE A 22 4.75 1.19 43.25
N GLY A 23 4.28 1.89 42.21
CA GLY A 23 4.60 3.29 41.98
C GLY A 23 4.17 4.18 43.14
N ASP A 24 2.99 3.96 43.69
CA ASP A 24 2.49 4.71 44.84
C ASP A 24 3.31 4.40 46.10
N LEU A 25 3.66 3.14 46.36
CA LEU A 25 4.55 2.76 47.48
C LEU A 25 5.94 3.41 47.35
N VAL A 26 6.50 3.44 46.14
CA VAL A 26 7.77 4.11 45.86
C VAL A 26 7.64 5.62 46.08
N ALA A 27 6.51 6.23 45.73
CA ALA A 27 6.26 7.65 46.01
C ALA A 27 6.26 7.97 47.51
N VAL A 28 5.62 7.13 48.33
CA VAL A 28 5.64 7.30 49.79
C VAL A 28 7.07 7.15 50.34
N ALA A 29 7.80 6.13 49.88
CA ALA A 29 9.19 5.91 50.28
C ALA A 29 10.10 7.08 49.87
N ALA A 30 9.92 7.60 48.64
CA ALA A 30 10.66 8.74 48.13
C ALA A 30 10.35 10.03 48.92
N ALA A 31 9.09 10.26 49.28
CA ALA A 31 8.69 11.37 50.13
C ALA A 31 9.36 11.30 51.52
N GLY A 32 9.33 10.12 52.14
CA GLY A 32 10.00 9.88 53.42
C GLY A 32 11.52 10.08 53.32
N ALA A 33 12.16 9.53 52.28
CA ALA A 33 13.58 9.69 52.04
C ALA A 33 13.98 11.16 51.82
N ALA A 34 13.18 11.94 51.09
CA ALA A 34 13.42 13.36 50.86
C ALA A 34 13.37 14.18 52.15
N LEU A 35 12.41 13.88 53.04
CA LEU A 35 12.29 14.49 54.37
C LEU A 35 13.46 14.09 55.27
N LEU A 36 13.81 12.80 55.34
CA LEU A 36 14.94 12.32 56.12
C LEU A 36 16.27 12.92 55.65
N LEU A 37 16.45 13.02 54.33
CA LEU A 37 17.61 13.70 53.76
C LEU A 37 17.63 15.19 54.12
N ARG A 38 16.46 15.85 54.19
CA ARG A 38 16.38 17.24 54.63
C ARG A 38 16.79 17.40 56.08
N VAL A 39 16.39 16.48 56.97
CA VAL A 39 16.86 16.45 58.38
C VAL A 39 18.37 16.27 58.44
N ALA A 40 18.91 15.31 57.69
CA ALA A 40 20.34 15.01 57.69
C ALA A 40 21.21 16.19 57.21
N LEU A 41 20.65 17.02 56.32
CA LEU A 41 21.32 18.20 55.76
C LEU A 41 21.01 19.50 56.52
N ASP A 42 20.30 19.45 57.65
CA ASP A 42 19.86 20.66 58.35
C ASP A 42 21.01 21.50 58.90
N SER A 43 22.11 20.86 59.32
CA SER A 43 23.32 21.54 59.77
C SER A 43 24.13 22.19 58.64
N VAL A 44 23.85 21.83 57.39
CA VAL A 44 24.61 22.24 56.19
C VAL A 44 23.83 23.24 55.35
N LEU A 45 22.50 23.11 55.29
CA LEU A 45 21.65 23.97 54.48
C LEU A 45 21.31 25.27 55.23
N PRO A 46 21.39 26.44 54.57
CA PRO A 46 20.96 27.68 55.17
C PRO A 46 19.49 27.61 55.61
N PRO A 47 19.12 28.30 56.71
CA PRO A 47 17.72 28.48 57.07
C PRO A 47 16.95 29.11 55.90
N GLY A 48 15.74 28.61 55.61
CA GLY A 48 14.86 29.18 54.57
C GLY A 48 14.65 28.32 53.32
N PHE A 49 15.27 27.14 53.22
CA PHE A 49 15.05 26.18 52.10
C PHE A 49 14.37 24.87 52.56
N PRO A 50 13.08 24.90 52.94
CA PRO A 50 12.39 23.71 53.47
C PRO A 50 12.14 22.62 52.41
N TYR A 51 12.09 22.98 51.11
CA TYR A 51 11.68 22.08 50.04
C TYR A 51 12.81 21.59 49.11
N LEU A 52 14.07 21.95 49.37
CA LEU A 52 15.17 21.74 48.42
C LEU A 52 15.37 20.26 48.02
N THR A 53 15.27 19.34 48.99
CA THR A 53 15.42 17.89 48.76
C THR A 53 14.16 17.26 48.15
N ILE A 54 13.03 17.97 48.18
CA ILE A 54 11.73 17.48 47.72
C ILE A 54 11.61 17.57 46.21
N PHE A 55 12.09 18.65 45.58
CA PHE A 55 11.97 18.82 44.13
C PHE A 55 12.59 17.66 43.33
N PRO A 56 13.84 17.21 43.62
CA PRO A 56 14.40 16.05 42.92
C PRO A 56 13.60 14.77 43.15
N ALA A 57 13.07 14.54 44.36
CA ALA A 57 12.27 13.36 44.67
C ALA A 57 10.95 13.34 43.88
N VAL A 58 10.27 14.48 43.78
CA VAL A 58 9.04 14.62 42.99
C VAL A 58 9.32 14.43 41.51
N VAL A 59 10.35 15.09 40.97
CA VAL A 59 10.74 14.97 39.54
C VAL A 59 11.07 13.52 39.18
N LEU A 60 11.91 12.84 39.97
CA LEU A 60 12.28 11.45 39.70
C LEU A 60 11.07 10.52 39.80
N THR A 61 10.24 10.69 40.82
CA THR A 61 9.04 9.86 40.99
C THR A 61 8.05 10.06 39.83
N ALA A 62 7.79 11.31 39.45
CA ALA A 62 6.91 11.64 38.34
C ALA A 62 7.45 11.14 36.99
N PHE A 63 8.76 11.22 36.78
CA PHE A 63 9.42 10.78 35.55
C PHE A 63 9.37 9.25 35.39
N PHE A 64 9.73 8.50 36.43
CA PHE A 64 9.84 7.04 36.35
C PHE A 64 8.51 6.31 36.52
N PHE A 65 7.62 6.82 37.39
CA PHE A 65 6.40 6.13 37.79
C PHE A 65 5.11 6.85 37.37
N GLY A 66 5.23 8.04 36.79
CA GLY A 66 4.13 8.77 36.19
C GLY A 66 3.47 9.79 37.11
N LEU A 67 2.41 10.41 36.58
CA LEU A 67 1.77 11.59 37.16
C LEU A 67 1.26 11.35 38.58
N ARG A 68 0.56 10.24 38.81
CA ARG A 68 -0.07 9.91 40.10
C ARG A 68 0.96 9.73 41.23
N PRO A 69 1.98 8.84 41.11
CA PRO A 69 3.06 8.74 42.08
C PRO A 69 3.79 10.07 42.32
N GLY A 70 4.03 10.86 41.27
CA GLY A 70 4.64 12.19 41.41
C GLY A 70 3.84 13.14 42.30
N ILE A 71 2.52 13.19 42.10
CA ILE A 71 1.59 13.99 42.93
C ILE A 71 1.56 13.48 44.37
N ILE A 72 1.51 12.15 44.58
CA ILE A 72 1.53 11.56 45.92
C ILE A 72 2.81 11.94 46.66
N CYS A 73 3.96 11.80 46.00
CA CYS A 73 5.26 12.18 46.55
C CYS A 73 5.26 13.66 46.94
N ALA A 74 4.78 14.54 46.05
CA ALA A 74 4.70 15.96 46.30
C ALA A 74 3.82 16.30 47.51
N VAL A 75 2.58 15.80 47.54
CA VAL A 75 1.66 16.11 48.65
C VAL A 75 2.22 15.64 49.99
N LEU A 76 2.72 14.41 50.07
CA LEU A 76 3.23 13.85 51.34
C LEU A 76 4.48 14.59 51.83
N SER A 77 5.45 14.81 50.95
CA SER A 77 6.69 15.51 51.32
C SER A 77 6.47 17.00 51.56
N GLY A 78 5.59 17.66 50.81
CA GLY A 78 5.20 19.05 51.00
C GLY A 78 4.52 19.28 52.36
N LEU A 79 3.55 18.43 52.72
CA LEU A 79 2.90 18.47 54.03
C LEU A 79 3.88 18.18 55.16
N GLY A 80 4.75 17.18 54.99
CA GLY A 80 5.79 16.86 55.97
C GLY A 80 6.77 18.02 56.17
N ALA A 81 7.16 18.71 55.10
CA ALA A 81 8.07 19.84 55.20
C ALA A 81 7.41 21.08 55.81
N TRP A 82 6.13 21.34 55.50
CA TRP A 82 5.36 22.39 56.17
C TRP A 82 5.30 22.16 57.68
N TYR A 83 5.02 20.92 58.10
CA TYR A 83 4.90 20.59 59.51
C TYR A 83 6.24 20.65 60.27
N VAL A 84 7.34 20.19 59.67
CA VAL A 84 8.62 19.97 60.38
C VAL A 84 9.62 21.13 60.21
N PHE A 85 9.69 21.76 59.03
CA PHE A 85 10.79 22.67 58.68
C PHE A 85 10.40 24.15 58.59
N ILE A 86 9.13 24.49 58.78
CA ILE A 86 8.65 25.88 58.73
C ILE A 86 8.18 26.33 60.12
N PRO A 87 8.73 27.42 60.68
CA PRO A 87 8.27 27.98 61.95
C PRO A 87 6.86 28.58 61.86
N PRO A 88 6.02 28.47 62.90
CA PRO A 88 6.21 27.68 64.12
C PRO A 88 6.23 26.17 63.84
N PHE A 89 7.28 25.48 64.31
CA PHE A 89 7.50 24.06 64.05
C PHE A 89 6.39 23.20 64.66
N PHE A 90 6.14 22.03 64.05
CA PHE A 90 5.11 21.07 64.44
C PHE A 90 3.69 21.65 64.41
N SER A 91 3.44 22.57 63.50
CA SER A 91 2.15 23.20 63.30
C SER A 91 1.85 23.42 61.81
N PHE A 92 0.60 23.73 61.51
CA PHE A 92 0.14 24.15 60.19
C PHE A 92 -0.25 25.63 60.20
N ASP A 93 0.63 26.46 60.76
CA ASP A 93 0.41 27.89 60.78
C ASP A 93 0.57 28.52 59.39
N LEU A 94 -0.26 29.52 59.11
CA LEU A 94 -0.31 30.25 57.84
C LEU A 94 0.17 31.70 58.03
N SER A 95 1.37 31.87 58.55
CA SER A 95 2.05 33.17 58.51
C SER A 95 2.30 33.65 57.07
N PRO A 96 2.46 34.97 56.83
CA PRO A 96 2.74 35.49 55.49
C PRO A 96 3.99 34.87 54.81
N PRO A 97 5.14 34.68 55.50
CA PRO A 97 6.29 33.98 54.93
C PRO A 97 6.00 32.51 54.57
N THR A 98 5.26 31.78 55.42
CA THR A 98 4.87 30.38 55.15
C THR A 98 3.99 30.29 53.90
N THR A 99 3.05 31.23 53.76
CA THR A 99 2.13 31.29 52.62
C THR A 99 2.89 31.51 51.31
N ILE A 100 3.87 32.42 51.30
CA ILE A 100 4.73 32.66 50.14
C ILE A 100 5.55 31.40 49.81
N ALA A 101 6.16 30.75 50.81
CA ALA A 101 6.95 29.54 50.60
C ALA A 101 6.11 28.38 50.04
N LEU A 102 4.89 28.17 50.55
CA LEU A 102 3.97 27.16 50.04
C LEU A 102 3.51 27.49 48.62
N ALA A 103 3.24 28.76 48.31
CA ALA A 103 2.89 29.19 46.96
C ALA A 103 4.00 28.91 45.94
N PHE A 104 5.27 29.23 46.27
CA PHE A 104 6.41 28.88 45.42
C PHE A 104 6.58 27.37 45.27
N TYR A 105 6.42 26.61 46.36
CA TYR A 105 6.49 25.16 46.32
C TYR A 105 5.45 24.56 45.36
N VAL A 106 4.18 24.94 45.52
CA VAL A 106 3.08 24.49 44.67
C VAL A 106 3.33 24.88 43.22
N LEU A 107 3.80 26.11 42.96
CA LEU A 107 4.12 26.58 41.63
C LEU A 107 5.20 25.73 40.96
N ILE A 108 6.35 25.54 41.62
CA ILE A 108 7.48 24.79 41.08
C ILE A 108 7.09 23.33 40.81
N VAL A 109 6.50 22.66 41.79
CA VAL A 109 6.05 21.26 41.65
C VAL A 109 5.02 21.10 40.55
N SER A 110 4.07 22.04 40.45
CA SER A 110 3.04 21.98 39.40
C SER A 110 3.67 22.12 38.01
N VAL A 111 4.64 23.03 37.84
CA VAL A 111 5.38 23.22 36.59
C VAL A 111 6.20 21.97 36.25
N ASP A 112 6.94 21.41 37.20
CA ASP A 112 7.75 20.19 36.99
C ASP A 112 6.88 19.01 36.57
N ILE A 113 5.78 18.77 37.30
CA ILE A 113 4.84 17.69 37.00
C ILE A 113 4.17 17.92 35.64
N ALA A 114 3.76 19.15 35.32
CA ALA A 114 3.16 19.48 34.03
C ALA A 114 4.12 19.25 32.86
N LEU A 115 5.38 19.67 33.00
CA LEU A 115 6.42 19.46 31.98
C LEU A 115 6.66 17.97 31.73
N ILE A 116 6.76 17.17 32.79
CA ILE A 116 6.92 15.72 32.68
C ILE A 116 5.69 15.08 32.02
N HIS A 117 4.48 15.55 32.35
CA HIS A 117 3.26 15.05 31.74
C HIS A 117 3.21 15.36 30.23
N ILE A 118 3.51 16.60 29.83
CA ILE A 118 3.56 17.03 28.43
C ILE A 118 4.62 16.23 27.67
N MET A 119 5.81 16.05 28.25
CA MET A 119 6.89 15.25 27.64
C MET A 119 6.44 13.80 27.41
N HIS A 120 5.73 13.19 28.37
CA HIS A 120 5.19 11.85 28.20
C HIS A 120 4.12 11.76 27.12
N LEU A 121 3.24 12.77 27.02
CA LEU A 121 2.24 12.84 25.97
C LEU A 121 2.88 13.00 24.59
N ALA A 122 3.88 13.88 24.47
CA ALA A 122 4.64 14.09 23.24
C ALA A 122 5.39 12.81 22.82
N ALA A 123 6.03 12.11 23.76
CA ALA A 123 6.73 10.85 23.49
C ALA A 123 5.77 9.72 23.07
N ALA A 124 4.54 9.70 23.60
CA ALA A 124 3.51 8.76 23.15
C ALA A 124 3.08 9.06 21.71
N ARG A 125 2.76 10.32 21.40
CA ARG A 125 2.39 10.76 20.04
C ARG A 125 3.47 10.44 19.01
N LEU A 126 4.73 10.78 19.30
CA LEU A 126 5.85 10.49 18.39
C LEU A 126 6.01 9.00 18.07
N ARG A 127 5.60 8.11 18.99
CA ARG A 127 5.64 6.66 18.76
C ARG A 127 4.47 6.21 17.91
N ASP A 128 3.27 6.68 18.21
CA ASP A 128 2.08 6.37 17.43
C ASP A 128 2.28 6.80 15.97
N ASP A 129 2.82 8.00 15.75
CA ASP A 129 3.18 8.51 14.42
C ASP A 129 4.25 7.64 13.73
N ALA A 130 5.27 7.18 14.48
CA ALA A 130 6.32 6.32 13.95
C ALA A 130 5.81 4.92 13.57
N ASP A 131 4.92 4.34 14.39
CA ASP A 131 4.29 3.04 14.13
C ASP A 131 3.34 3.13 12.92
N GLU A 132 2.58 4.22 12.78
CA GLU A 132 1.75 4.48 11.61
C GLU A 132 2.60 4.63 10.35
N THR A 133 3.66 5.42 10.43
CA THR A 133 4.61 5.61 9.33
C THR A 133 5.24 4.28 8.90
N ALA A 134 5.65 3.44 9.85
CA ALA A 134 6.21 2.12 9.55
C ALA A 134 5.21 1.21 8.83
N ARG A 135 3.95 1.20 9.27
CA ARG A 135 2.87 0.42 8.62
C ARG A 135 2.61 0.88 7.19
N LEU A 136 2.53 2.20 6.96
CA LEU A 136 2.36 2.76 5.63
C LEU A 136 3.53 2.41 4.71
N TYR A 137 4.77 2.46 5.22
CA TYR A 137 5.94 2.04 4.47
C TYR A 137 5.91 0.55 4.09
N GLU A 138 5.50 -0.33 5.01
CA GLU A 138 5.37 -1.77 4.71
C GLU A 138 4.31 -2.02 3.63
N GLN A 139 3.15 -1.38 3.74
CA GLN A 139 2.09 -1.47 2.72
C GLN A 139 2.58 -0.99 1.35
N GLN A 140 3.23 0.17 1.29
CA GLN A 140 3.80 0.70 0.06
C GLN A 140 4.84 -0.24 -0.54
N ARG A 141 5.70 -0.83 0.30
CA ARG A 141 6.73 -1.77 -0.15
C ARG A 141 6.12 -3.05 -0.73
N THR A 142 5.11 -3.62 -0.08
CA THR A 142 4.41 -4.81 -0.60
C THR A 142 3.75 -4.52 -1.94
N MET A 143 3.05 -3.38 -2.05
CA MET A 143 2.44 -2.96 -3.31
C MET A 143 3.47 -2.76 -4.42
N PHE A 144 4.63 -2.16 -4.10
CA PHE A 144 5.72 -1.99 -5.05
C PHE A 144 6.33 -3.32 -5.51
N GLN A 145 6.50 -4.28 -4.59
CA GLN A 145 6.97 -5.62 -4.92
C GLN A 145 6.01 -6.33 -5.88
N GLU A 146 4.71 -6.24 -5.62
CA GLU A 146 3.70 -6.82 -6.52
C GLU A 146 3.76 -6.18 -7.92
N LEU A 147 3.89 -4.85 -7.99
CA LEU A 147 4.06 -4.14 -9.26
C LEU A 147 5.33 -4.61 -9.99
N GLN A 148 6.46 -4.73 -9.30
CA GLN A 148 7.72 -5.24 -9.87
C GLN A 148 7.53 -6.65 -10.44
N HIS A 149 6.87 -7.55 -9.70
CA HIS A 149 6.55 -8.89 -10.18
C HIS A 149 5.66 -8.86 -11.44
N ARG A 150 4.62 -8.03 -11.46
CA ARG A 150 3.74 -7.87 -12.63
C ARG A 150 4.48 -7.33 -13.85
N VAL A 151 5.35 -6.34 -13.65
CA VAL A 151 6.19 -5.78 -14.73
C VAL A 151 7.17 -6.83 -15.24
N ALA A 152 7.82 -7.58 -14.35
CA ALA A 152 8.71 -8.68 -14.73
C ALA A 152 7.98 -9.75 -15.55
N ASN A 153 6.77 -10.15 -15.15
CA ASN A 153 5.95 -11.11 -15.90
C ASN A 153 5.62 -10.60 -17.32
N ASN A 154 5.27 -9.31 -17.45
CA ASN A 154 4.99 -8.71 -18.76
C ASN A 154 6.24 -8.65 -19.65
N MET A 155 7.40 -8.31 -19.09
CA MET A 155 8.66 -8.28 -19.84
C MET A 155 9.11 -9.69 -20.27
N GLN A 156 8.87 -10.70 -19.44
CA GLN A 156 9.10 -12.10 -19.81
C GLN A 156 8.21 -12.53 -20.98
N PHE A 157 6.92 -12.15 -20.97
CA PHE A 157 6.02 -12.40 -22.09
C PHE A 157 6.52 -11.74 -23.37
N VAL A 158 6.87 -10.45 -23.33
CA VAL A 158 7.46 -9.72 -24.47
C VAL A 158 8.71 -10.42 -24.99
N SER A 159 9.62 -10.83 -24.10
CA SER A 159 10.86 -11.51 -24.47
C SER A 159 10.60 -12.86 -25.15
N ALA A 160 9.66 -13.65 -24.62
CA ALA A 160 9.24 -14.92 -25.21
C ALA A 160 8.65 -14.72 -26.61
N MET A 161 7.79 -13.71 -26.78
CA MET A 161 7.20 -13.35 -28.07
C MET A 161 8.27 -12.95 -29.09
N LEU A 162 9.20 -12.06 -28.72
CA LEU A 162 10.29 -11.62 -29.60
C LEU A 162 11.18 -12.79 -30.05
N ARG A 163 11.54 -13.71 -29.12
CA ARG A 163 12.29 -14.93 -29.47
C ARG A 163 11.53 -15.80 -30.46
N LEU A 164 10.22 -15.89 -30.30
CA LEU A 164 9.37 -16.70 -31.15
C LEU A 164 9.24 -16.09 -32.56
N TYR A 165 9.13 -14.77 -32.66
CA TYR A 165 9.16 -14.03 -33.92
C TYR A 165 10.49 -14.14 -34.64
N ALA A 166 11.61 -13.98 -33.93
CA ALA A 166 12.94 -14.17 -34.50
C ALA A 166 13.12 -15.59 -35.06
N LYS A 167 12.66 -16.61 -34.32
CA LYS A 167 12.69 -18.01 -34.79
C LYS A 167 11.84 -18.23 -36.06
N ARG A 168 10.71 -17.53 -36.20
CA ARG A 168 9.84 -17.63 -37.39
C ARG A 168 10.45 -16.97 -38.62
N ALA A 169 11.09 -15.82 -38.42
CA ALA A 169 11.74 -15.08 -39.52
C ALA A 169 12.91 -15.86 -40.13
N GLY A 170 13.63 -16.65 -39.31
CA GLY A 170 14.83 -17.33 -39.77
C GLY A 170 15.86 -16.34 -40.29
N ASP A 171 16.47 -16.66 -41.44
CA ASP A 171 17.44 -15.79 -42.10
C ASP A 171 16.83 -14.87 -43.18
N ASP A 172 15.49 -14.84 -43.34
CA ASP A 172 14.82 -13.99 -44.32
C ASP A 172 14.63 -12.55 -43.79
N PRO A 173 15.27 -11.53 -44.41
CA PRO A 173 15.13 -10.14 -43.98
C PRO A 173 13.71 -9.60 -44.08
N ALA A 174 12.91 -10.04 -45.07
CA ALA A 174 11.53 -9.57 -45.25
C ALA A 174 10.62 -10.15 -44.17
N ALA A 175 10.79 -11.44 -43.84
CA ALA A 175 10.11 -12.09 -42.73
C ALA A 175 10.50 -11.45 -41.38
N MET A 176 11.76 -11.02 -41.21
CA MET A 176 12.23 -10.33 -40.01
C MET A 176 11.57 -8.96 -39.83
N LEU A 177 11.47 -8.15 -40.89
CA LEU A 177 10.76 -6.86 -40.83
C LEU A 177 9.29 -7.04 -40.45
N THR A 178 8.62 -8.04 -41.03
CA THR A 178 7.22 -8.37 -40.71
C THR A 178 7.08 -8.80 -39.24
N ALA A 179 7.99 -9.65 -38.76
CA ALA A 179 8.04 -10.10 -37.38
C ALA A 179 8.26 -8.95 -36.37
N LEU A 180 9.10 -7.97 -36.72
CA LEU A 180 9.36 -6.78 -35.90
C LEU A 180 8.13 -5.86 -35.83
N ASP A 181 7.43 -5.65 -36.94
CA ASP A 181 6.21 -4.83 -36.93
C ASP A 181 5.08 -5.51 -36.13
N ASP A 182 4.93 -6.82 -36.29
CA ASP A 182 4.05 -7.65 -35.47
C ASP A 182 4.38 -7.51 -33.96
N ALA A 183 5.66 -7.54 -33.59
CA ALA A 183 6.08 -7.34 -32.20
C ALA A 183 5.80 -5.91 -31.71
N ARG A 184 6.03 -4.90 -32.55
CA ARG A 184 5.76 -3.48 -32.26
C ARG A 184 4.28 -3.25 -31.96
N VAL A 185 3.37 -3.82 -32.75
CA VAL A 185 1.92 -3.72 -32.53
C VAL A 185 1.53 -4.29 -31.16
N ARG A 186 2.08 -5.45 -30.79
CA ARG A 186 1.78 -6.07 -29.48
C ARG A 186 2.35 -5.27 -28.30
N LEU A 187 3.52 -4.65 -28.46
CA LEU A 187 4.09 -3.75 -27.45
C LEU A 187 3.26 -2.48 -27.24
N ASP A 188 2.75 -1.87 -28.31
CA ASP A 188 1.88 -0.69 -28.21
C ASP A 188 0.60 -1.01 -27.43
N VAL A 189 0.00 -2.18 -27.69
CA VAL A 189 -1.18 -2.67 -26.98
C VAL A 189 -0.89 -2.85 -25.49
N MET A 190 0.23 -3.48 -25.11
CA MET A 190 0.61 -3.60 -23.70
C MET A 190 0.81 -2.25 -23.01
N SER A 191 1.41 -1.27 -23.70
CA SER A 191 1.56 0.10 -23.19
C SER A 191 0.20 0.76 -22.93
N ARG A 192 -0.78 0.55 -23.82
CA ARG A 192 -2.14 1.08 -23.66
C ARG A 192 -2.89 0.40 -22.52
N ILE A 193 -2.77 -0.92 -22.35
CA ILE A 193 -3.34 -1.64 -21.22
C ILE A 193 -2.78 -1.10 -19.91
N HIS A 194 -1.47 -0.88 -19.84
CA HIS A 194 -0.84 -0.30 -18.65
C HIS A 194 -1.34 1.11 -18.36
N ARG A 195 -1.57 1.94 -19.38
CA ARG A 195 -2.22 3.25 -19.16
C ARG A 195 -3.66 3.09 -18.68
N HIS A 196 -4.46 2.25 -19.33
CA HIS A 196 -5.88 2.02 -18.99
C HIS A 196 -6.10 1.56 -17.54
N LEU A 197 -5.17 0.77 -16.97
CA LEU A 197 -5.31 0.21 -15.63
C LEU A 197 -4.66 1.02 -14.51
N TYR A 198 -3.76 1.95 -14.83
CA TYR A 198 -3.02 2.72 -13.82
C TYR A 198 -3.21 4.23 -13.92
N ASP A 199 -3.83 4.74 -14.99
CA ASP A 199 -4.29 6.13 -15.04
C ASP A 199 -5.68 6.23 -14.38
N PRO A 200 -5.81 6.95 -13.24
CA PRO A 200 -7.07 7.11 -12.51
C PRO A 200 -8.24 7.61 -13.37
N ALA A 201 -7.96 8.37 -14.44
CA ALA A 201 -8.98 8.85 -15.37
C ALA A 201 -9.53 7.76 -16.30
N SER A 202 -8.79 6.65 -16.46
CA SER A 202 -9.10 5.57 -17.39
C SER A 202 -9.59 4.28 -16.73
N VAL A 203 -9.27 4.06 -15.45
CA VAL A 203 -9.72 2.87 -14.67
C VAL A 203 -11.24 2.78 -14.54
N THR A 204 -11.94 3.92 -14.61
CA THR A 204 -13.41 3.97 -14.57
C THR A 204 -14.05 3.73 -15.93
N ARG A 205 -13.29 3.72 -17.04
CA ARG A 205 -13.83 3.50 -18.37
C ARG A 205 -14.29 2.05 -18.57
N PRO A 206 -15.44 1.82 -19.20
CA PRO A 206 -15.87 0.48 -19.59
C PRO A 206 -14.84 -0.19 -20.52
N VAL A 207 -14.63 -1.48 -20.34
CA VAL A 207 -13.72 -2.30 -21.18
C VAL A 207 -14.12 -2.24 -22.66
N GLY A 208 -15.40 -2.06 -22.98
CA GLY A 208 -15.87 -1.89 -24.36
C GLY A 208 -15.23 -0.69 -25.08
N GLU A 209 -15.08 0.46 -24.42
CA GLU A 209 -14.42 1.64 -25.00
C GLU A 209 -12.94 1.35 -25.31
N PHE A 210 -12.26 0.62 -24.42
CA PHE A 210 -10.87 0.20 -24.65
C PHE A 210 -10.74 -0.70 -25.89
N PHE A 211 -11.64 -1.68 -26.07
CA PHE A 211 -11.61 -2.53 -27.27
C PHE A 211 -12.01 -1.79 -28.54
N GLN A 212 -12.86 -0.77 -28.44
CA GLN A 212 -13.21 0.10 -29.56
C GLN A 212 -11.99 0.91 -30.02
N ASP A 213 -11.25 1.51 -29.08
CA ASP A 213 -9.98 2.18 -29.37
C ASP A 213 -8.96 1.21 -29.97
N LEU A 214 -8.84 0.00 -29.40
CA LEU A 214 -7.94 -1.04 -29.90
C LEU A 214 -8.22 -1.39 -31.36
N CYS A 215 -9.48 -1.67 -31.69
CA CYS A 215 -9.90 -2.02 -33.06
C CYS A 215 -9.64 -0.87 -34.05
N ALA A 216 -9.95 0.37 -33.67
CA ALA A 216 -9.70 1.55 -34.51
C ALA A 216 -8.19 1.68 -34.84
N ASN A 217 -7.32 1.59 -33.83
CA ASN A 217 -5.87 1.67 -34.03
C ASN A 217 -5.33 0.53 -34.92
N LEU A 218 -5.86 -0.68 -34.79
CA LEU A 218 -5.47 -1.81 -35.63
C LEU A 218 -5.91 -1.62 -37.09
N GLY A 219 -7.13 -1.10 -37.31
CA GLY A 219 -7.63 -0.75 -38.64
C GLY A 219 -6.76 0.32 -39.32
N ASP A 220 -6.42 1.40 -38.59
CA ASP A 220 -5.56 2.47 -39.08
C ASP A 220 -4.16 1.96 -39.43
N ALA A 221 -3.56 1.14 -38.55
CA ALA A 221 -2.24 0.57 -38.77
C ALA A 221 -2.20 -0.38 -39.99
N ALA A 222 -3.30 -1.08 -40.27
CA ALA A 222 -3.44 -1.95 -41.43
C ALA A 222 -3.85 -1.21 -42.71
N GLY A 223 -4.17 0.09 -42.65
CA GLY A 223 -4.73 0.85 -43.77
C GLY A 223 -6.12 0.38 -44.21
N ALA A 224 -6.87 -0.28 -43.32
CA ALA A 224 -8.14 -0.95 -43.63
C ALA A 224 -9.35 -0.02 -43.38
N SER A 225 -9.40 1.11 -44.09
CA SER A 225 -10.41 2.16 -43.88
C SER A 225 -11.85 1.76 -44.23
N GLU A 226 -12.03 0.71 -45.05
CA GLU A 226 -13.35 0.21 -45.44
C GLU A 226 -13.82 -1.00 -44.60
N VAL A 227 -13.02 -1.45 -43.62
CA VAL A 227 -13.43 -2.49 -42.66
C VAL A 227 -14.13 -1.84 -41.46
N ARG A 228 -15.36 -2.26 -41.18
CA ARG A 228 -16.16 -1.76 -40.06
C ARG A 228 -15.88 -2.57 -38.80
N PHE A 229 -15.59 -1.90 -37.70
CA PHE A 229 -15.50 -2.52 -36.38
C PHE A 229 -16.78 -2.30 -35.58
N THR A 230 -17.30 -3.36 -34.97
CA THR A 230 -18.42 -3.27 -34.02
C THR A 230 -18.00 -3.87 -32.68
N VAL A 231 -18.27 -3.14 -31.59
CA VAL A 231 -17.94 -3.57 -30.24
C VAL A 231 -19.20 -3.53 -29.39
N ASP A 232 -19.65 -4.69 -28.92
CA ASP A 232 -20.81 -4.87 -28.05
C ASP A 232 -20.38 -5.60 -26.77
N MET A 233 -20.26 -4.87 -25.67
CA MET A 233 -19.80 -5.42 -24.40
C MET A 233 -20.61 -4.84 -23.23
N PRO A 234 -21.03 -5.66 -22.25
CA PRO A 234 -21.64 -5.15 -21.03
C PRO A 234 -20.62 -4.33 -20.22
N PRO A 235 -21.09 -3.49 -19.28
CA PRO A 235 -20.20 -2.78 -18.35
C PRO A 235 -19.53 -3.78 -17.41
N VAL A 236 -18.36 -4.26 -17.82
CA VAL A 236 -17.48 -5.15 -17.05
C VAL A 236 -16.14 -4.47 -16.82
N GLN A 237 -15.51 -4.82 -15.72
CA GLN A 237 -14.15 -4.40 -15.37
C GLN A 237 -13.29 -5.64 -15.19
N PHE A 238 -12.09 -5.58 -15.74
CA PHE A 238 -11.08 -6.62 -15.62
C PHE A 238 -9.82 -6.04 -14.99
N ASP A 239 -9.14 -6.85 -14.21
CA ASP A 239 -7.80 -6.53 -13.77
C ASP A 239 -6.78 -6.81 -14.89
N LEU A 240 -5.50 -6.56 -14.59
CA LEU A 240 -4.40 -6.80 -15.54
C LEU A 240 -4.30 -8.28 -15.96
N THR A 241 -4.65 -9.22 -15.08
CA THR A 241 -4.50 -10.65 -15.31
C THR A 241 -5.47 -11.17 -16.39
N LYS A 242 -6.65 -10.56 -16.53
CA LYS A 242 -7.61 -10.86 -17.61
C LYS A 242 -7.51 -9.93 -18.81
N LEU A 243 -7.35 -8.63 -18.57
CA LEU A 243 -7.36 -7.66 -19.67
C LEU A 243 -6.19 -7.87 -20.63
N THR A 244 -5.01 -8.27 -20.11
CA THR A 244 -3.83 -8.51 -20.93
C THR A 244 -4.04 -9.68 -21.90
N PRO A 245 -4.40 -10.90 -21.47
CA PRO A 245 -4.66 -12.00 -22.39
C PRO A 245 -5.79 -11.72 -23.39
N LEU A 246 -6.92 -11.15 -22.93
CA LEU A 246 -8.06 -10.84 -23.81
C LEU A 246 -7.69 -9.86 -24.93
N SER A 247 -6.93 -8.81 -24.59
CA SER A 247 -6.48 -7.82 -25.56
C SER A 247 -5.52 -8.41 -26.59
N LEU A 248 -4.59 -9.27 -26.15
CA LEU A 248 -3.63 -9.91 -27.04
C LEU A 248 -4.30 -10.96 -27.95
N ILE A 249 -5.29 -11.70 -27.44
CA ILE A 249 -6.13 -12.59 -28.24
C ILE A 249 -6.86 -11.78 -29.33
N ALA A 250 -7.44 -10.64 -28.96
CA ALA A 250 -8.11 -9.76 -29.91
C ALA A 250 -7.15 -9.22 -30.96
N VAL A 251 -5.96 -8.77 -30.59
CA VAL A 251 -4.94 -8.31 -31.55
C VAL A 251 -4.62 -9.41 -32.55
N GLU A 252 -4.39 -10.64 -32.09
CA GLU A 252 -4.04 -11.74 -32.98
C GLU A 252 -5.17 -12.06 -33.97
N ILE A 253 -6.41 -12.18 -33.48
CA ILE A 253 -7.56 -12.54 -34.31
C ILE A 253 -7.91 -11.40 -35.28
N VAL A 254 -7.98 -10.16 -34.79
CA VAL A 254 -8.29 -8.98 -35.62
C VAL A 254 -7.22 -8.77 -36.68
N THR A 255 -5.95 -8.87 -36.32
CA THR A 255 -4.85 -8.72 -37.30
C THR A 255 -4.90 -9.81 -38.36
N ASN A 256 -5.22 -11.06 -37.98
CA ASN A 256 -5.40 -12.15 -38.94
C ASN A 256 -6.59 -11.91 -39.88
N ALA A 257 -7.72 -11.43 -39.34
CA ALA A 257 -8.88 -11.08 -40.16
C ALA A 257 -8.54 -9.97 -41.17
N LEU A 258 -7.89 -8.89 -40.72
CA LEU A 258 -7.46 -7.79 -41.59
C LEU A 258 -6.49 -8.25 -42.69
N LYS A 259 -5.56 -9.16 -42.38
CA LYS A 259 -4.58 -9.67 -43.35
C LYS A 259 -5.15 -10.67 -44.34
N HIS A 260 -6.18 -11.44 -43.96
CA HIS A 260 -6.56 -12.65 -44.71
C HIS A 260 -8.04 -12.75 -45.07
N ALA A 261 -8.94 -12.17 -44.29
CA ALA A 261 -10.39 -12.35 -44.45
C ALA A 261 -10.99 -11.45 -45.53
N PHE A 262 -10.38 -10.28 -45.79
CA PHE A 262 -10.93 -9.24 -46.68
C PHE A 262 -9.98 -8.92 -47.86
N PRO A 263 -9.90 -9.79 -48.88
CA PRO A 263 -9.07 -9.53 -50.06
C PRO A 263 -9.49 -8.26 -50.83
N ASP A 264 -10.79 -7.92 -50.78
CA ASP A 264 -11.34 -6.69 -51.39
C ASP A 264 -11.25 -5.46 -50.46
N GLY A 265 -10.64 -5.61 -49.27
CA GLY A 265 -10.47 -4.53 -48.29
C GLY A 265 -11.75 -4.10 -47.55
N ARG A 266 -12.87 -4.79 -47.76
CA ARG A 266 -14.20 -4.45 -47.21
C ARG A 266 -14.76 -5.59 -46.36
N GLY A 267 -15.44 -5.24 -45.28
CA GLY A 267 -16.14 -6.20 -44.43
C GLY A 267 -16.39 -5.66 -43.02
N THR A 268 -16.75 -6.55 -42.11
CA THR A 268 -17.07 -6.26 -40.72
C THR A 268 -16.32 -7.21 -39.79
N ILE A 269 -15.69 -6.64 -38.76
CA ILE A 269 -15.19 -7.39 -37.61
C ILE A 269 -16.01 -7.00 -36.39
N ALA A 270 -16.60 -7.98 -35.72
CA ALA A 270 -17.43 -7.81 -34.54
C ALA A 270 -16.77 -8.42 -33.30
N LEU A 271 -16.60 -7.60 -32.26
CA LEU A 271 -16.18 -8.03 -30.92
C LEU A 271 -17.40 -7.97 -30.01
N ARG A 272 -17.81 -9.12 -29.48
CA ARG A 272 -18.96 -9.22 -28.59
C ARG A 272 -18.58 -9.89 -27.29
N MET A 273 -18.95 -9.30 -26.17
CA MET A 273 -18.83 -9.93 -24.86
C MET A 273 -20.22 -10.13 -24.28
N VAL A 274 -20.52 -11.35 -23.85
CA VAL A 274 -21.79 -11.68 -23.19
C VAL A 274 -21.49 -12.26 -21.83
N ARG A 275 -22.28 -11.84 -20.84
CA ARG A 275 -22.28 -12.43 -19.51
C ARG A 275 -23.39 -13.48 -19.44
N ASP A 276 -23.01 -14.71 -19.11
CA ASP A 276 -23.92 -15.82 -18.85
C ASP A 276 -23.68 -16.34 -17.42
N GLY A 277 -24.44 -15.78 -16.46
CA GLY A 277 -24.22 -16.03 -15.03
C GLY A 277 -22.84 -15.58 -14.55
N ASP A 278 -22.01 -16.56 -14.14
CA ASP A 278 -20.61 -16.38 -13.72
C ASP A 278 -19.60 -16.58 -14.85
N ARG A 279 -20.06 -16.96 -16.05
CA ARG A 279 -19.22 -17.10 -17.23
C ARG A 279 -19.26 -15.85 -18.09
N ILE A 280 -18.13 -15.60 -18.74
CA ILE A 280 -17.98 -14.57 -19.76
C ILE A 280 -17.64 -15.25 -21.06
N VAL A 281 -18.39 -14.90 -22.09
CA VAL A 281 -18.19 -15.36 -23.46
C VAL A 281 -17.70 -14.17 -24.28
N PHE A 282 -16.44 -14.20 -24.68
CA PHE A 282 -15.85 -13.21 -25.57
C PHE A 282 -15.75 -13.79 -26.98
N THR A 283 -16.47 -13.17 -27.92
CA THR A 283 -16.59 -13.60 -29.30
C THR A 283 -15.97 -12.56 -30.22
N ILE A 284 -15.15 -13.00 -31.16
CA ILE A 284 -14.60 -12.17 -32.23
C ILE A 284 -14.96 -12.84 -33.55
N ALA A 285 -15.73 -12.14 -34.40
CA ALA A 285 -16.23 -12.68 -35.65
C ALA A 285 -15.88 -11.74 -36.82
N ASP A 286 -15.52 -12.32 -37.97
CA ASP A 286 -15.43 -11.62 -39.25
C ASP A 286 -16.49 -12.16 -40.23
N ASP A 287 -16.91 -11.34 -41.19
CA ASP A 287 -17.81 -11.71 -42.30
C ASP A 287 -17.06 -11.95 -43.62
N GLY A 288 -15.75 -12.23 -43.54
CA GLY A 288 -14.89 -12.37 -44.70
C GLY A 288 -14.96 -13.76 -45.35
N LYS A 289 -13.92 -14.13 -46.09
CA LYS A 289 -13.85 -15.40 -46.81
C LYS A 289 -13.85 -16.67 -45.92
N GLY A 290 -13.67 -16.51 -44.61
CA GLY A 290 -13.50 -17.61 -43.66
C GLY A 290 -12.15 -18.32 -43.75
N MET A 291 -11.92 -19.29 -42.86
CA MET A 291 -10.73 -20.16 -42.91
C MET A 291 -10.94 -21.33 -43.86
N THR A 292 -9.95 -21.66 -44.68
CA THR A 292 -9.98 -22.92 -45.44
C THR A 292 -9.76 -24.13 -44.52
N PRO A 293 -10.17 -25.36 -44.91
CA PRO A 293 -9.90 -26.56 -44.11
C PRO A 293 -8.41 -26.81 -43.82
N ALA A 294 -7.50 -26.28 -44.65
CA ALA A 294 -6.05 -26.32 -44.44
C ALA A 294 -5.56 -25.28 -43.42
N GLU A 295 -6.32 -24.20 -43.21
CA GLU A 295 -6.07 -23.16 -42.21
C GLU A 295 -6.83 -23.42 -40.89
N ALA A 296 -7.70 -24.44 -40.87
CA ALA A 296 -8.54 -24.78 -39.74
C ALA A 296 -7.72 -25.22 -38.50
N PRO A 297 -8.23 -24.97 -37.27
CA PRO A 297 -7.55 -25.36 -36.03
C PRO A 297 -7.37 -26.88 -35.96
N GLY A 298 -6.14 -27.35 -36.17
CA GLY A 298 -5.78 -28.78 -36.12
C GLY A 298 -4.86 -29.26 -37.24
N ALA A 299 -4.82 -28.55 -38.38
CA ALA A 299 -4.06 -28.99 -39.57
C ALA A 299 -2.56 -28.65 -39.56
N GLY A 300 -2.06 -27.95 -38.52
CA GLY A 300 -0.66 -27.54 -38.40
C GLY A 300 -0.57 -26.21 -37.67
N HIS A 301 -0.32 -26.25 -36.37
CA HIS A 301 -0.46 -25.10 -35.47
C HIS A 301 0.37 -23.88 -35.90
N SER A 302 -0.28 -22.92 -36.57
CA SER A 302 0.30 -21.59 -36.79
C SER A 302 0.63 -20.94 -35.43
N LEU A 303 1.65 -20.09 -35.44
CA LEU A 303 2.16 -19.48 -34.22
C LEU A 303 1.09 -18.71 -33.44
N GLY A 304 0.25 -17.97 -34.16
CA GLY A 304 -0.85 -17.19 -33.59
C GLY A 304 -1.85 -18.06 -32.86
N LEU A 305 -2.23 -19.20 -33.44
CA LEU A 305 -3.13 -20.17 -32.79
C LEU A 305 -2.53 -20.75 -31.50
N LYS A 306 -1.21 -20.97 -31.43
CA LYS A 306 -0.56 -21.42 -30.17
C LYS A 306 -0.59 -20.32 -29.10
N ILE A 307 -0.35 -19.07 -29.50
CA ILE A 307 -0.39 -17.92 -28.59
C ILE A 307 -1.80 -17.75 -28.03
N ILE A 308 -2.82 -17.76 -28.89
CA ILE A 308 -4.22 -17.61 -28.47
C ILE A 308 -4.63 -18.72 -27.48
N ASN A 309 -4.29 -19.98 -27.76
CA ASN A 309 -4.60 -21.10 -26.86
C ASN A 309 -3.93 -20.94 -25.49
N ASN A 310 -2.66 -20.53 -25.44
CA ASN A 310 -1.95 -20.30 -24.18
C ASN A 310 -2.55 -19.13 -23.40
N LEU A 311 -2.92 -18.04 -24.07
CA LEU A 311 -3.55 -16.88 -23.44
C LEU A 311 -4.95 -17.20 -22.91
N ALA A 312 -5.73 -18.01 -23.64
CA ALA A 312 -7.03 -18.48 -23.17
C ALA A 312 -6.89 -19.37 -21.93
N ALA A 313 -5.90 -20.28 -21.92
CA ALA A 313 -5.62 -21.11 -20.75
C ALA A 313 -5.15 -20.28 -19.54
N GLN A 314 -4.42 -19.19 -19.76
CA GLN A 314 -3.95 -18.30 -18.69
C GLN A 314 -5.09 -17.65 -17.90
N ILE A 315 -6.23 -17.39 -18.55
CA ILE A 315 -7.44 -16.86 -17.90
C ILE A 315 -8.42 -17.96 -17.45
N GLY A 316 -7.95 -19.22 -17.36
CA GLY A 316 -8.78 -20.37 -17.02
C GLY A 316 -9.84 -20.69 -18.08
N GLY A 317 -9.70 -20.14 -19.28
CA GLY A 317 -10.68 -20.25 -20.35
C GLY A 317 -10.34 -21.30 -21.41
N ARG A 318 -11.27 -21.46 -22.35
CA ARG A 318 -11.10 -22.28 -23.56
C ARG A 318 -11.52 -21.47 -24.78
N ILE A 319 -10.86 -21.72 -25.89
CA ILE A 319 -11.23 -21.16 -27.18
C ILE A 319 -11.79 -22.24 -28.10
N SER A 320 -12.81 -21.85 -28.86
CA SER A 320 -13.40 -22.63 -29.95
C SER A 320 -13.51 -21.74 -31.19
N TYR A 321 -13.55 -22.38 -32.36
CA TYR A 321 -13.67 -21.70 -33.64
C TYR A 321 -14.82 -22.32 -34.44
N GLU A 322 -15.62 -21.46 -35.06
CA GLU A 322 -16.66 -21.82 -36.00
C GLU A 322 -16.29 -21.21 -37.36
N VAL A 323 -16.30 -22.05 -38.40
CA VAL A 323 -15.93 -21.67 -39.76
C VAL A 323 -17.18 -21.76 -40.64
N GLY A 324 -17.52 -20.65 -41.31
CA GLY A 324 -18.72 -20.52 -42.14
C GLY A 324 -18.56 -19.39 -43.16
N PRO A 325 -19.59 -18.55 -43.41
CA PRO A 325 -19.40 -17.27 -44.10
C PRO A 325 -18.64 -16.32 -43.17
N GLY A 326 -17.31 -16.47 -43.14
CA GLY A 326 -16.40 -15.81 -42.20
C GLY A 326 -15.85 -16.75 -41.12
N THR A 327 -15.15 -16.18 -40.14
CA THR A 327 -14.57 -16.93 -39.01
C THR A 327 -15.08 -16.36 -37.70
N THR A 328 -15.55 -17.23 -36.80
CA THR A 328 -15.92 -16.84 -35.43
C THR A 328 -15.02 -17.55 -34.44
N ALA A 329 -14.34 -16.78 -33.59
CA ALA A 329 -13.57 -17.27 -32.46
C ALA A 329 -14.33 -16.96 -31.16
N ARG A 330 -14.58 -17.98 -30.35
CA ARG A 330 -15.31 -17.87 -29.08
C ARG A 330 -14.44 -18.32 -27.92
N ILE A 331 -14.21 -17.42 -26.96
CA ILE A 331 -13.46 -17.63 -25.74
C ILE A 331 -14.43 -17.66 -24.56
N GLU A 332 -14.46 -18.76 -23.82
CA GLU A 332 -15.30 -18.93 -22.64
C GLU A 332 -14.42 -19.04 -21.38
N PHE A 333 -14.69 -18.24 -20.36
CA PHE A 333 -13.92 -18.22 -19.10
C PHE A 333 -14.79 -17.76 -17.93
N ASP A 334 -14.36 -18.08 -16.71
CA ASP A 334 -15.06 -17.69 -15.49
C ASP A 334 -14.73 -16.25 -15.08
N ARG A 335 -15.74 -15.54 -14.57
CA ARG A 335 -15.58 -14.17 -14.07
C ARG A 335 -14.73 -14.11 -12.81
N ALA A 336 -14.89 -15.09 -11.92
CA ALA A 336 -14.11 -15.21 -10.69
C ALA A 336 -12.82 -16.00 -11.00
N GLY A 337 -11.67 -15.33 -10.91
CA GLY A 337 -10.36 -15.93 -11.17
C GLY A 337 -9.43 -14.89 -11.73
#